data_AF-A0A1V5ACW9-F1
#
_entry.id   AF-A0A1V5ACW9-F1
#
_cell.length_a   1.000
_cell.length_b   1.000
_cell.length_c   1.000
_cell.angle_alpha   90.00
_cell.angle_beta   90.00
_cell.angle_gamma   90.00
#
_symmetry.space_group_name_H-M   'P 1'
#
loop_
_entity.id
_entity.type
_entity.pdbx_description
1 polymer ?
#
loop_
_entity_poly.entity_id
_entity_poly.type
_entity_poly.pdbx_seq_one_letter_code
_entity_poly.pdbx_strand_id
1 'polypeptide(L)'
;MASDISLTQDSLKKALQANSADIYEFLAIIILGTLLLLDILTTGLVLAVGGYETNVFMKGIVQIPMVHLLLKWLVLVFVVIMARFCNRFIEGTGIYVLAVIIGWYSFVIANNTLVFLHLIAGST
;
A
#
# COMPACT_ATOMS: atom_id res chain seq x y z
N MET A 1 12.49 -34.06 30.74
CA MET A 1 12.87 -34.61 29.41
C MET A 1 11.76 -34.44 28.37
N ALA A 2 10.56 -35.02 28.54
CA ALA A 2 9.46 -34.81 27.57
C ALA A 2 8.91 -33.36 27.56
N SER A 3 8.84 -32.70 28.73
CA SER A 3 8.41 -31.28 28.84
C SER A 3 9.44 -30.29 28.27
N ASP A 4 10.73 -30.62 28.36
CA ASP A 4 11.80 -29.76 27.84
C ASP A 4 11.80 -29.76 26.32
N ILE A 5 11.52 -30.91 25.70
CA ILE A 5 11.38 -31.06 24.25
C ILE A 5 10.18 -30.27 23.73
N SER A 6 9.02 -30.32 24.41
CA SER A 6 7.84 -29.53 24.00
C SER A 6 8.08 -28.03 24.11
N LEU A 7 8.75 -27.57 25.18
CA LEU A 7 9.05 -26.15 25.39
C LEU A 7 10.02 -25.61 24.33
N THR A 8 10.96 -26.44 23.90
CA THR A 8 11.91 -26.11 22.82
C THR A 8 11.21 -26.01 21.46
N GLN A 9 10.28 -26.93 21.16
CA GLN A 9 9.49 -26.91 19.92
C GLN A 9 8.57 -25.69 19.83
N ASP A 10 7.92 -25.30 20.93
CA ASP A 10 7.06 -24.12 20.96
C ASP A 10 7.86 -22.82 20.81
N SER A 11 9.05 -22.76 21.41
CA SER A 11 9.97 -21.61 21.25
C SER A 11 10.44 -21.49 19.80
N LEU A 12 10.77 -22.61 19.15
CA LEU A 12 11.16 -22.66 17.75
C LEU A 12 10.02 -22.20 16.83
N LYS A 13 8.79 -22.68 17.05
CA LYS A 13 7.62 -22.26 16.27
C LYS A 13 7.36 -20.76 16.39
N LYS A 14 7.44 -20.19 17.60
CA LYS A 14 7.29 -18.75 17.81
C LYS A 14 8.37 -17.95 17.08
N ALA A 15 9.63 -18.37 17.14
CA ALA A 15 10.72 -17.70 16.44
C ALA A 15 10.53 -17.76 14.90
N LEU A 16 10.08 -18.90 14.37
CA LEU A 16 9.83 -19.07 12.95
C LEU A 16 8.64 -18.23 12.47
N GLN A 17 7.61 -18.10 13.30
CA GLN A 17 6.41 -17.30 13.03
C GLN A 17 6.70 -15.80 13.09
N ALA A 18 7.54 -15.34 14.03
CA ALA A 18 7.98 -13.95 14.09
C ALA A 18 8.80 -13.57 12.84
N ASN A 19 9.74 -14.42 12.44
CA ASN A 19 10.58 -14.18 11.26
C ASN A 19 9.75 -14.14 9.96
N SER A 20 8.73 -14.99 9.81
CA SER A 20 7.87 -14.96 8.63
C SER A 20 6.97 -13.71 8.61
N ALA A 21 6.42 -13.30 9.76
CA ALA A 21 5.63 -12.08 9.89
C ALA A 21 6.41 -10.82 9.47
N ASP A 22 7.67 -10.70 9.88
CA ASP A 22 8.53 -9.59 9.49
C ASP A 22 8.78 -9.54 7.97
N ILE A 23 8.98 -10.69 7.34
CA ILE A 23 9.14 -10.80 5.88
C ILE A 23 7.85 -10.35 5.16
N TYR A 24 6.68 -10.83 5.60
CA TYR A 24 5.41 -10.45 4.98
C TYR A 24 5.14 -8.95 5.12
N GLU A 25 5.45 -8.37 6.29
CA GLU A 25 5.28 -6.94 6.50
C GLU A 25 6.21 -6.12 5.59
N PHE A 26 7.47 -6.53 5.47
CA PHE A 26 8.43 -5.88 4.57
C PHE A 26 7.98 -5.94 3.10
N LEU A 27 7.51 -7.11 2.64
CA LEU A 27 6.97 -7.27 1.30
C LEU A 27 5.72 -6.40 1.08
N ALA A 28 4.82 -6.33 2.05
CA ALA A 28 3.64 -5.48 1.98
C ALA A 28 4.00 -3.99 1.84
N ILE A 29 5.04 -3.53 2.55
CA ILE A 29 5.54 -2.15 2.43
C ILE A 29 6.10 -1.89 1.02
N ILE A 30 6.86 -2.83 0.45
CA ILE A 30 7.38 -2.70 -0.93
C ILE A 30 6.24 -2.65 -1.95
N ILE A 31 5.25 -3.55 -1.81
CA ILE A 31 4.07 -3.58 -2.69
C ILE A 31 3.33 -2.25 -2.59
N LEU A 32 3.07 -1.77 -1.38
CA LEU A 32 2.37 -0.51 -1.16
C LEU A 32 3.14 0.70 -1.73
N GLY A 33 4.45 0.74 -1.55
CA GLY A 33 5.31 1.76 -2.17
C GLY A 33 5.25 1.72 -3.70
N THR A 34 5.25 0.52 -4.30
CA THR A 34 5.12 0.34 -5.75
C THR A 34 3.76 0.80 -6.26
N LEU A 35 2.68 0.47 -5.54
CA LEU A 35 1.34 0.93 -5.87
C LEU A 35 1.22 2.45 -5.79
N LEU A 36 1.82 3.09 -4.79
CA LEU A 36 1.81 4.56 -4.70
C LEU A 36 2.53 5.22 -5.87
N LEU A 37 3.66 4.67 -6.33
CA LEU A 37 4.36 5.15 -7.51
C LEU A 37 3.53 4.97 -8.79
N LEU A 38 2.96 3.78 -8.98
CA LEU A 38 2.08 3.50 -10.12
C LEU A 38 0.89 4.46 -10.15
N ASP A 39 0.30 4.74 -8.99
CA ASP A 39 -0.82 5.68 -8.90
C ASP A 39 -0.41 7.12 -9.29
N ILE A 40 0.83 7.55 -8.98
CA ILE A 40 1.33 8.87 -9.46
C ILE A 40 1.48 8.87 -10.97
N LEU A 41 2.03 7.79 -11.54
CA LEU A 41 2.25 7.65 -12.97
C LEU A 41 0.92 7.62 -13.72
N THR A 42 -0.06 6.82 -13.27
CA THR A 42 -1.36 6.71 -13.94
C THR A 42 -2.15 8.02 -13.86
N THR A 43 -2.17 8.71 -12.72
CA THR A 43 -2.80 10.04 -12.63
C THR A 43 -2.09 11.06 -13.53
N GLY A 44 -0.76 11.07 -13.55
CA GLY A 44 0.01 11.94 -14.45
C GLY A 44 -0.30 11.69 -15.93
N LEU A 45 -0.43 10.42 -16.31
CA LEU A 45 -0.82 10.02 -17.67
C LEU A 45 -2.25 10.46 -18.00
N VAL A 46 -3.23 10.22 -17.11
CA VAL A 46 -4.62 10.66 -17.31
C VAL A 46 -4.70 12.16 -17.54
N LEU A 47 -3.99 12.96 -16.74
CA LEU A 47 -3.95 14.42 -16.90
C LEU A 47 -3.26 14.85 -18.20
N ALA A 48 -2.21 14.14 -18.62
CA ALA A 48 -1.48 14.44 -19.85
C ALA A 48 -2.32 14.25 -21.12
N VAL A 49 -3.27 13.30 -21.12
CA VAL A 49 -4.20 13.07 -22.26
C VAL A 49 -5.50 13.91 -22.14
N GLY A 50 -5.54 14.90 -21.24
CA GLY A 50 -6.69 15.79 -21.10
C GLY A 50 -7.81 15.26 -20.19
N GLY A 51 -7.54 14.24 -19.38
CA GLY A 51 -8.41 13.83 -18.28
C GLY A 51 -8.48 14.89 -17.18
N TYR A 52 -9.52 14.81 -16.34
CA TYR A 52 -9.73 15.76 -15.24
C TYR A 52 -9.96 15.05 -13.93
N GLU A 53 -9.33 15.58 -12.88
CA GLU A 53 -9.52 15.07 -11.53
C GLU A 53 -10.87 15.55 -10.98
N THR A 54 -11.75 14.60 -10.69
CA THR A 54 -13.13 14.84 -10.22
C THR A 54 -13.15 15.37 -8.78
N ASN A 55 -12.13 15.07 -7.99
CA ASN A 55 -12.02 15.55 -6.63
C ASN A 55 -11.35 16.94 -6.59
N VAL A 56 -12.13 17.96 -6.22
CA VAL A 56 -11.73 19.39 -6.15
C VAL A 56 -10.50 19.61 -5.26
N PHE A 57 -10.35 18.86 -4.17
CA PHE A 57 -9.18 18.97 -3.28
C PHE A 57 -7.93 18.33 -3.85
N MET A 58 -8.08 17.17 -4.52
CA MET A 58 -6.97 16.53 -5.22
C MET A 58 -6.50 17.35 -6.42
N LYS A 59 -7.39 18.09 -7.08
CA LYS A 59 -7.09 18.86 -8.30
C LYS A 59 -5.88 19.81 -8.15
N GLY A 60 -5.76 20.50 -7.01
CA GLY A 60 -4.59 21.37 -6.76
C GLY A 60 -3.31 20.60 -6.43
N ILE A 61 -3.45 19.39 -5.88
CA ILE A 61 -2.33 18.54 -5.44
C ILE A 61 -1.75 17.78 -6.63
N VAL A 62 -2.60 17.23 -7.51
CA VAL A 62 -2.16 16.50 -8.71
C VAL A 62 -1.45 17.39 -9.74
N GLN A 63 -1.70 18.71 -9.73
CA GLN A 63 -1.02 19.65 -10.64
C GLN A 63 0.47 19.84 -10.33
N ILE A 64 0.91 19.53 -9.11
CA ILE A 64 2.32 19.62 -8.72
C ILE A 64 2.79 18.21 -8.35
N PRO A 65 3.46 17.48 -9.26
CA PRO A 65 3.86 16.09 -9.05
C PRO A 65 4.63 15.85 -7.75
N MET A 66 5.46 16.81 -7.33
CA MET A 66 6.21 16.74 -6.06
C MET A 66 5.32 16.82 -4.82
N VAL A 67 4.26 17.64 -4.84
CA VAL A 67 3.31 17.74 -3.70
C VAL A 67 2.47 16.47 -3.61
N HIS A 68 2.06 15.95 -4.76
CA HIS A 68 1.37 14.67 -4.84
C HIS A 68 2.24 13.53 -4.28
N LEU A 69 3.52 13.48 -4.66
CA LEU A 69 4.47 12.48 -4.16
C LEU A 69 4.70 12.60 -2.65
N LEU A 70 4.90 13.82 -2.14
CA LEU A 70 5.04 14.08 -0.70
C LEU A 70 3.83 13.62 0.11
N LEU A 71 2.62 13.93 -0.36
CA LEU A 71 1.40 13.52 0.33
C LEU A 71 1.28 11.99 0.39
N LYS A 72 1.57 11.30 -0.71
CA LYS A 72 1.56 9.83 -0.75
C LYS A 72 2.60 9.20 0.16
N TRP A 73 3.80 9.77 0.23
CA TRP A 73 4.82 9.34 1.18
C TRP A 73 4.38 9.56 2.62
N LEU A 74 3.75 10.69 2.94
CA LEU A 74 3.21 10.95 4.28
C LEU A 74 2.14 9.93 4.66
N VAL A 75 1.22 9.62 3.73
CA VAL A 75 0.21 8.57 3.93
C VAL A 75 0.86 7.21 4.13
N LEU A 76 1.89 6.85 3.35
CA LEU A 76 2.62 5.59 3.53
C LEU A 76 3.22 5.48 4.93
N VAL A 77 3.94 6.51 5.38
CA VAL A 77 4.54 6.54 6.72
C VAL A 77 3.48 6.43 7.80
N PHE A 78 2.37 7.16 7.65
CA PHE A 78 1.24 7.08 8.58
C PHE A 78 0.63 5.68 8.65
N VAL A 79 0.40 5.05 7.50
CA VAL A 79 -0.14 3.68 7.41
C VAL A 79 0.79 2.66 8.08
N VAL A 80 2.10 2.77 7.84
CA VAL A 80 3.10 1.88 8.46
C VAL A 80 3.13 2.06 9.98
N ILE A 81 3.11 3.31 10.46
CA ILE A 81 3.04 3.60 11.90
C ILE A 81 1.76 3.01 12.50
N MET A 82 0.61 3.21 11.85
CA MET A 82 -0.67 2.68 12.33
C MET A 82 -0.71 1.14 12.30
N ALA A 83 -0.19 0.50 11.25
CA ALA A 83 -0.10 -0.95 11.16
C ALA A 83 0.76 -1.51 12.30
N ARG A 84 1.93 -0.90 12.57
CA ARG A 84 2.79 -1.26 13.70
C ARG A 84 2.13 -0.99 15.05
N PHE A 85 1.38 0.10 15.17
CA PHE A 85 0.65 0.45 16.38
C PHE A 85 -0.45 -0.57 16.68
N CYS A 86 -1.27 -0.93 15.70
CA CYS A 86 -2.29 -1.98 15.82
C CYS A 86 -1.67 -3.32 16.21
N ASN A 87 -0.52 -3.67 15.61
CA ASN A 87 0.19 -4.91 15.91
C ASN A 87 0.64 -5.01 17.38
N ARG A 88 0.78 -3.88 18.11
CA ARG A 88 1.08 -3.88 19.54
C ARG A 88 -0.11 -4.29 20.41
N PHE A 89 -1.35 -4.12 19.94
CA PHE A 89 -2.55 -4.51 20.68
C PHE A 89 -2.91 -5.97 20.42
N ILE A 90 -2.88 -6.38 19.16
CA ILE A 90 -3.20 -7.74 18.73
C ILE A 90 -2.17 -8.14 17.68
N GLU A 91 -1.38 -9.16 18.01
CA GLU A 91 -0.34 -9.70 17.14
C GLU A 91 -0.94 -10.17 15.80
N GLY A 92 -0.34 -9.76 14.70
CA GLY A 92 -0.81 -10.04 13.34
C GLY A 92 -1.82 -9.03 12.78
N THR A 93 -2.37 -8.08 13.55
CA THR A 93 -3.32 -7.10 12.98
C THR A 93 -2.71 -6.15 11.96
N GLY A 94 -1.41 -5.87 12.07
CA GLY A 94 -0.70 -5.01 11.13
C GLY A 94 -0.78 -5.52 9.68
N ILE A 95 -0.67 -6.83 9.45
CA ILE A 95 -0.70 -7.39 8.09
C ILE A 95 -2.09 -7.27 7.46
N TYR A 96 -3.16 -7.43 8.26
CA TYR A 96 -4.52 -7.27 7.77
C TYR A 96 -4.81 -5.83 7.36
N VAL A 97 -4.35 -4.86 8.15
CA VAL A 97 -4.45 -3.43 7.83
C VAL A 97 -3.74 -3.12 6.52
N LEU A 98 -2.49 -3.60 6.36
CA LEU A 98 -1.72 -3.41 5.14
C LEU A 98 -2.39 -4.08 3.93
N ALA A 99 -2.95 -5.29 4.09
CA ALA A 99 -3.64 -6.00 3.01
C ALA A 99 -4.88 -5.25 2.51
N VAL A 100 -5.70 -4.68 3.41
CA VAL A 100 -6.86 -3.86 3.03
C VAL A 100 -6.42 -2.63 2.26
N ILE A 101 -5.37 -1.96 2.71
CA ILE A 101 -4.85 -0.74 2.07
C ILE A 101 -4.25 -1.05 0.70
N ILE A 102 -3.48 -2.13 0.56
CA ILE A 102 -2.97 -2.63 -0.72
C ILE A 102 -4.12 -2.92 -1.69
N GLY A 103 -5.17 -3.59 -1.22
CA GLY A 103 -6.37 -3.86 -2.03
C GLY A 103 -7.03 -2.58 -2.52
N TRP A 104 -7.18 -1.59 -1.64
CA TRP A 104 -7.75 -0.29 -2.00
C TRP A 104 -6.92 0.45 -3.05
N TYR A 105 -5.61 0.57 -2.86
CA TYR A 105 -4.73 1.23 -3.84
C TYR A 105 -4.68 0.49 -5.18
N SER A 106 -4.76 -0.84 -5.17
CA SER A 106 -4.85 -1.64 -6.39
C SER A 106 -6.11 -1.29 -7.20
N PHE A 107 -7.25 -1.10 -6.52
CA PHE A 107 -8.50 -0.67 -7.15
C PHE A 107 -8.39 0.74 -7.75
N VAL A 108 -7.79 1.69 -7.03
CA VAL A 108 -7.58 3.07 -7.51
C VAL A 108 -6.73 3.07 -8.79
N ILE A 109 -5.62 2.33 -8.81
CA ILE A 109 -4.76 2.22 -10.00
C ILE A 109 -5.52 1.59 -11.18
N ALA A 110 -6.28 0.52 -10.93
CA ALA A 110 -7.08 -0.12 -11.96
C ALA A 110 -8.09 0.88 -12.59
N ASN A 111 -8.77 1.66 -11.75
CA ASN A 111 -9.68 2.72 -12.19
C ASN A 111 -8.94 3.77 -13.04
N ASN A 112 -7.82 4.30 -12.57
CA ASN A 112 -7.03 5.30 -13.29
C ASN A 112 -6.51 4.77 -14.63
N THR A 113 -6.11 3.50 -14.68
CA THR A 113 -5.68 2.82 -15.91
C THR A 113 -6.82 2.66 -16.92
N LEU A 114 -8.02 2.29 -16.45
CA LEU A 114 -9.20 2.17 -17.31
C LEU A 114 -9.61 3.53 -17.89
N VAL A 115 -9.61 4.58 -17.07
CA VAL A 115 -9.89 5.95 -17.54
C VAL A 115 -8.87 6.38 -18.59
N PHE A 116 -7.58 6.14 -18.36
CA PHE A 116 -6.53 6.43 -19.33
C PHE A 116 -6.73 5.70 -20.66
N LEU A 117 -7.00 4.38 -20.61
CA LEU A 117 -7.29 3.59 -21.80
C LEU A 117 -8.50 4.10 -22.58
N HIS A 118 -9.56 4.49 -21.86
CA HIS A 118 -10.76 5.05 -22.49
C HIS A 118 -10.47 6.39 -23.18
N LEU A 119 -9.70 7.28 -22.55
CA LEU A 119 -9.31 8.57 -23.13
C LEU A 119 -8.48 8.40 -24.41
N ILE A 120 -7.54 7.44 -24.42
CA ILE A 120 -6.75 7.14 -25.62
C ILE A 120 -7.63 6.52 -26.72
N ALA A 121 -8.44 5.51 -26.38
CA ALA A 121 -9.28 4.81 -27.34
C ALA A 121 -10.41 5.67 -27.93
N GLY A 122 -10.90 6.68 -27.20
CA GLY A 122 -11.88 7.65 -27.68
C GLY A 122 -11.28 8.86 -28.40
N SER A 123 -9.94 8.97 -28.46
CA SER A 123 -9.22 10.07 -29.12
C SER A 123 -8.81 9.79 -30.58
N THR A 124 -9.21 8.64 -31.12
CA THR A 124 -9.10 8.29 -32.55
C THR A 124 -10.41 8.54 -33.29
#